data_AF-A0A1I7UF74-F1
#
_entry.id   AF-A0A1I7UF74-F1
#
_cell.length_a   1.000
_cell.length_b   1.000
_cell.length_c   1.000
_cell.angle_alpha   90.00
_cell.angle_beta   90.00
_cell.angle_gamma   90.00
#
_symmetry.space_group_name_H-M   'P 1'
#
loop_
_entity.id
_entity.type
_entity.pdbx_description
1 polymer ?
#
loop_
_entity_poly.entity_id
_entity_poly.type
_entity_poly.pdbx_seq_one_letter_code
_entity_poly.pdbx_strand_id
1 'polypeptide(L)'
;MFFEYGISPHLKTLDDIRGIGLPLETAKSNPLACDLLWADPEKTANGYEPNKIRAISHIFGKKEVDDLCKRLDIDLIIRAHQVVEYGYAFFADRRLITVFSASRYQEELYNYAAVVIVNRMLELSFVQLKPEEFEKRREDQDKAGGVNQEQTTANTNEK
;
A
#
# COMPACT_ATOMS: atom_id res chain seq x y z
N MET A 1 6.54 9.99 4.51
CA MET A 1 7.61 9.69 3.53
C MET A 1 7.01 8.87 2.40
N PHE A 2 7.35 9.15 1.14
CA PHE A 2 6.88 8.36 -0.01
C PHE A 2 7.98 7.37 -0.40
N PHE A 3 7.71 6.08 -0.21
CA PHE A 3 8.48 5.02 -0.84
C PHE A 3 7.72 4.63 -2.09
N GLU A 4 8.38 4.54 -3.25
CA GLU A 4 7.65 4.16 -4.44
C GLU A 4 6.98 2.79 -4.23
N TYR A 5 7.63 1.83 -3.56
CA TYR A 5 7.06 0.50 -3.48
C TYR A 5 7.29 -0.36 -2.21
N GLY A 6 8.05 0.00 -1.16
CA GLY A 6 8.18 -0.92 0.01
C GLY A 6 9.05 -0.47 1.18
N ILE A 7 9.24 -1.36 2.17
CA ILE A 7 10.17 -1.19 3.31
C ILE A 7 11.26 -2.28 3.29
N SER A 8 12.41 -2.00 3.92
CA SER A 8 13.57 -2.91 3.89
C SER A 8 14.12 -3.22 5.28
N PRO A 9 14.58 -4.46 5.55
CA PRO A 9 15.36 -4.77 6.74
C PRO A 9 16.70 -4.01 6.79
N HIS A 10 17.21 -3.56 5.63
CA HIS A 10 18.44 -2.79 5.51
C HIS A 10 18.26 -1.30 5.80
N LEU A 11 17.02 -0.79 5.80
CA LEU A 11 16.74 0.61 6.10
C LEU A 11 16.80 0.83 7.61
N LYS A 12 17.87 1.42 8.14
CA LYS A 12 18.08 1.78 9.56
C LYS A 12 17.80 3.25 9.84
N THR A 13 18.22 4.13 8.93
CA THR A 13 18.08 5.58 9.01
C THR A 13 17.70 6.14 7.64
N LEU A 14 17.25 7.40 7.58
CA LEU A 14 17.01 8.07 6.30
C LEU A 14 18.29 8.33 5.51
N ASP A 15 19.45 8.35 6.18
CA ASP A 15 20.75 8.52 5.52
C ASP A 15 21.13 7.30 4.69
N ASP A 16 20.63 6.10 5.02
CA ASP A 16 20.87 4.90 4.22
C ASP A 16 20.31 5.06 2.80
N ILE A 17 19.19 5.77 2.66
CA ILE A 17 18.56 6.06 1.36
C ILE A 17 19.35 7.13 0.62
N ARG A 18 19.76 8.19 1.34
CA ARG A 18 20.59 9.27 0.77
C ARG A 18 21.96 8.76 0.31
N GLY A 19 22.46 7.70 0.94
CA GLY A 19 23.71 7.04 0.61
C GLY A 19 23.64 6.07 -0.57
N ILE A 20 22.47 5.85 -1.18
CA ILE A 20 22.35 5.03 -2.39
C ILE A 20 23.09 5.76 -3.54
N GLY A 21 24.21 5.18 -3.97
CA GLY A 21 24.97 5.70 -5.11
C GLY A 21 24.16 5.63 -6.40
N LEU A 22 23.92 6.78 -7.01
CA LEU A 22 23.27 6.90 -8.32
C LEU A 22 24.33 7.21 -9.41
N PRO A 23 24.15 6.72 -10.65
CA PRO A 23 23.05 5.87 -11.12
C PRO A 23 23.20 4.41 -10.66
N LEU A 24 22.07 3.72 -10.45
CA LEU A 24 22.07 2.26 -10.29
C LEU A 24 22.01 1.61 -11.68
N GLU A 25 22.84 0.58 -11.89
CA GLU A 25 22.75 -0.26 -13.10
C GLU A 25 21.41 -0.99 -13.16
N THR A 26 21.00 -1.59 -12.04
CA THR A 26 19.67 -2.17 -11.84
C THR A 26 19.25 -1.97 -10.39
N ALA A 27 17.93 -1.98 -10.12
CA ALA A 27 17.43 -1.98 -8.74
C ALA A 27 17.99 -3.14 -7.89
N LYS A 28 18.35 -4.26 -8.52
CA LYS A 28 18.88 -5.46 -7.85
C LYS A 28 20.33 -5.31 -7.39
N SER A 29 21.09 -4.35 -7.93
CA SER A 29 22.49 -4.17 -7.57
C SER A 29 22.69 -3.62 -6.15
N ASN A 30 21.63 -3.08 -5.55
CA ASN A 30 21.63 -2.62 -4.17
C ASN A 30 20.44 -3.24 -3.41
N PRO A 31 20.66 -4.05 -2.37
CA PRO A 31 19.59 -4.72 -1.63
C PRO A 31 18.54 -3.77 -1.05
N LEU A 32 18.97 -2.63 -0.50
CA LEU A 32 18.06 -1.61 0.01
C LEU A 32 17.21 -1.03 -1.13
N ALA A 33 17.83 -0.63 -2.24
CA ALA A 33 17.09 -0.11 -3.39
C ALA A 33 16.09 -1.13 -3.95
N CYS A 34 16.49 -2.41 -4.02
CA CYS A 34 15.61 -3.50 -4.43
C CYS A 34 14.37 -3.59 -3.53
N ASP A 35 14.56 -3.59 -2.21
CA ASP A 35 13.46 -3.70 -1.25
C ASP A 35 12.54 -2.48 -1.24
N LEU A 36 13.10 -1.27 -1.32
CA LEU A 36 12.30 -0.04 -1.44
C LEU A 36 11.43 -0.04 -2.71
N LEU A 37 11.83 -0.83 -3.71
CA LEU A 37 11.17 -0.91 -5.00
C LEU A 37 10.25 -2.13 -5.21
N TRP A 38 10.36 -3.17 -4.38
CA TRP A 38 9.68 -4.45 -4.65
C TRP A 38 9.06 -5.13 -3.42
N ALA A 39 9.32 -4.64 -2.21
CA ALA A 39 8.76 -5.27 -1.02
C ALA A 39 7.26 -5.00 -0.87
N ASP A 40 6.47 -5.99 -0.48
CA ASP A 40 5.02 -5.88 -0.36
C ASP A 40 4.51 -6.13 1.08
N PRO A 41 3.55 -5.34 1.60
CA PRO A 41 2.87 -5.66 2.85
C PRO A 41 2.01 -6.92 2.68
N GLU A 42 2.07 -7.81 3.67
CA GLU A 42 1.24 -9.03 3.73
C GLU A 42 0.75 -9.25 5.16
N LYS A 43 -0.54 -9.56 5.33
CA LYS A 43 -1.16 -9.67 6.66
C LYS A 43 -0.67 -10.90 7.42
N THR A 44 -0.31 -11.95 6.70
CA THR A 44 0.12 -13.23 7.25
C THR A 44 1.64 -13.33 7.42
N ALA A 45 2.41 -12.36 6.91
CA ALA A 45 3.86 -12.35 7.05
C ALA A 45 4.28 -12.19 8.51
N ASN A 46 5.24 -13.02 8.93
CA ASN A 46 5.88 -12.93 10.23
C ASN A 46 7.34 -12.47 10.05
N GLY A 47 7.60 -11.18 10.17
CA GLY A 47 8.90 -10.63 9.82
C GLY A 47 9.01 -10.27 8.34
N TYR A 48 10.24 -10.30 7.85
CA TYR A 48 10.53 -10.23 6.42
C TYR A 48 10.65 -11.65 5.87
N GLU A 49 9.80 -11.99 4.91
CA GLU A 49 9.82 -13.30 4.25
C GLU A 49 10.02 -13.14 2.74
N PRO A 50 10.67 -14.07 2.03
CA PRO A 50 10.83 -13.97 0.58
C PRO A 50 9.50 -13.81 -0.16
N ASN A 51 9.40 -12.83 -1.07
CA ASN A 51 8.19 -12.63 -1.86
C ASN A 51 8.09 -13.68 -2.97
N LYS A 52 7.34 -14.75 -2.71
CA LYS A 52 7.19 -15.88 -3.64
C LYS A 52 6.43 -15.52 -4.92
N ILE A 53 5.51 -14.56 -4.85
CA ILE A 53 4.66 -14.16 -5.99
C ILE A 53 5.47 -13.29 -6.96
N ARG A 54 6.23 -12.32 -6.43
CA ARG A 54 7.07 -11.43 -7.25
C ARG A 54 8.39 -12.08 -7.67
N ALA A 55 8.85 -13.08 -6.91
CA ALA A 55 10.17 -13.68 -7.04
C ALA A 55 11.34 -12.67 -6.91
N ILE A 56 11.09 -11.57 -6.19
CA ILE A 56 12.06 -10.51 -5.92
C ILE A 56 11.69 -9.84 -4.58
N SER A 57 12.71 -9.47 -3.81
CA SER A 57 12.53 -8.85 -2.48
C SER A 57 11.67 -9.71 -1.53
N HIS A 58 10.96 -9.08 -0.61
CA HIS A 58 10.34 -9.67 0.56
C HIS A 58 8.90 -9.18 0.74
N ILE A 59 8.09 -9.98 1.39
CA ILE A 59 6.86 -9.52 2.04
C ILE A 59 7.17 -9.13 3.49
N PHE A 60 6.38 -8.23 4.05
CA PHE A 60 6.54 -7.76 5.43
C PHE A 60 5.20 -7.62 6.17
N GLY A 61 5.24 -7.85 7.48
CA GLY A 61 4.07 -7.80 8.34
C GLY A 61 3.81 -6.43 8.96
N LYS A 62 2.76 -6.38 9.79
CA LYS A 62 2.38 -5.19 10.56
C LYS A 62 3.49 -4.71 11.49
N LYS A 63 4.17 -5.66 12.15
CA LYS A 63 5.19 -5.36 13.16
C LYS A 63 6.35 -4.56 12.55
N GLU A 64 6.75 -4.92 11.34
CA GLU A 64 7.87 -4.33 10.62
C GLU A 64 7.57 -2.87 10.23
N VAL A 65 6.31 -2.59 9.88
CA VAL A 65 5.82 -1.23 9.65
C VAL A 65 5.86 -0.42 10.94
N ASP A 66 5.31 -0.96 12.04
CA ASP A 66 5.26 -0.28 13.34
C ASP A 66 6.66 0.05 13.85
N ASP A 67 7.59 -0.91 13.77
CA ASP A 67 8.98 -0.75 14.20
C ASP A 67 9.72 0.28 13.33
N LEU A 68 9.50 0.27 12.01
CA LEU A 68 10.13 1.24 11.11
C LEU A 68 9.63 2.66 11.37
N CYS A 69 8.31 2.84 11.52
CA CYS A 69 7.71 4.13 11.83
C CYS A 69 8.29 4.70 13.14
N LYS A 70 8.38 3.88 14.19
CA LYS A 70 9.01 4.28 15.46
C LYS A 70 10.48 4.64 15.28
N ARG A 71 11.23 3.83 14.54
CA ARG A 71 12.68 4.01 14.39
C ARG A 71 13.06 5.24 13.56
N LEU A 72 12.24 5.58 12.56
CA LEU A 72 12.46 6.75 11.71
C LEU A 72 11.75 8.00 12.24
N ASP A 73 11.02 7.90 13.35
CA ASP A 73 10.20 8.97 13.93
C ASP A 73 9.20 9.55 12.91
N ILE A 74 8.44 8.65 12.27
CA ILE A 74 7.39 9.00 11.30
C ILE A 74 6.05 8.36 11.67
N ASP A 75 4.96 9.03 11.35
CA ASP A 75 3.61 8.53 11.62
C ASP A 75 3.09 7.58 10.54
N LEU A 76 3.52 7.79 9.29
CA LEU A 76 2.87 7.23 8.12
C LEU A 76 3.81 6.94 6.95
N ILE A 77 3.62 5.75 6.38
CA ILE A 77 4.22 5.31 5.12
C ILE A 77 3.14 5.36 4.03
N ILE A 78 3.42 6.05 2.92
CA ILE A 78 2.57 6.02 1.72
C ILE A 78 3.37 5.36 0.58
N ARG A 79 2.78 4.34 -0.05
CA ARG A 79 3.41 3.49 -1.10
C ARG A 79 2.45 3.15 -2.24
N ALA A 80 2.96 2.61 -3.36
CA ALA A 80 2.16 2.22 -4.54
C ALA A 80 2.16 0.69 -4.86
N HIS A 81 2.59 0.24 -6.05
CA HIS A 81 2.78 -1.17 -6.52
C HIS A 81 1.60 -2.15 -6.57
N GLN A 82 0.81 -2.26 -5.50
CA GLN A 82 -0.26 -3.24 -5.41
C GLN A 82 -1.57 -2.63 -5.89
N VAL A 83 -2.24 -3.33 -6.81
CA VAL A 83 -3.61 -2.99 -7.22
C VAL A 83 -4.53 -3.23 -6.03
N VAL A 84 -5.34 -2.24 -5.71
CA VAL A 84 -6.31 -2.30 -4.61
C VAL A 84 -7.67 -1.86 -5.13
N GLU A 85 -8.72 -2.56 -4.70
CA GLU A 85 -10.08 -2.43 -5.24
C GLU A 85 -10.57 -0.98 -5.29
N TYR A 86 -10.38 -0.23 -4.21
CA TYR A 86 -10.84 1.15 -4.08
C TYR A 86 -9.78 2.21 -4.44
N GLY A 87 -8.69 1.80 -5.08
CA GLY A 87 -7.57 2.68 -5.43
C GLY A 87 -6.70 3.09 -4.24
N TYR A 88 -7.12 2.83 -3.00
CA TYR A 88 -6.27 2.89 -1.83
C TYR A 88 -6.64 1.81 -0.80
N ALA A 89 -5.71 1.47 0.08
CA ALA A 89 -5.95 0.55 1.19
C ALA A 89 -5.09 0.92 2.41
N PHE A 90 -5.64 0.73 3.61
CA PHE A 90 -4.91 0.88 4.86
C PHE A 90 -4.31 -0.45 5.31
N PHE A 91 -3.14 -0.37 5.94
CA PHE A 91 -2.45 -1.48 6.58
C PHE A 91 -1.83 -1.00 7.90
N ALA A 92 -1.53 -1.95 8.80
CA ALA A 92 -0.87 -1.72 10.09
C ALA A 92 -1.49 -0.57 10.90
N ASP A 93 -2.76 -0.69 11.29
CA ASP A 93 -3.49 0.35 12.04
C ASP A 93 -3.42 1.74 11.39
N ARG A 94 -3.50 1.77 10.06
CA ARG A 94 -3.43 2.98 9.21
C ARG A 94 -2.06 3.67 9.20
N ARG A 95 -0.99 3.02 9.70
CA ARG A 95 0.40 3.50 9.59
C ARG A 95 1.03 3.25 8.23
N LEU A 96 0.37 2.47 7.37
CA LEU A 96 0.73 2.33 5.97
C LEU A 96 -0.49 2.49 5.06
N ILE A 97 -0.34 3.25 3.98
CA ILE A 97 -1.34 3.41 2.93
C ILE A 97 -0.75 2.95 1.61
N THR A 98 -1.43 2.01 0.96
CA THR A 98 -1.21 1.67 -0.44
C THR A 98 -2.12 2.53 -1.30
N VAL A 99 -1.58 3.16 -2.35
CA VAL A 99 -2.30 4.00 -3.31
C VAL A 99 -2.03 3.50 -4.73
N PHE A 100 -3.08 3.36 -5.53
CA PHE A 100 -3.01 2.92 -6.91
C PHE A 100 -3.84 3.85 -7.79
N SER A 101 -3.22 4.43 -8.81
CA SER A 101 -3.80 5.56 -9.56
C SER A 101 -4.20 5.20 -11.00
N ALA A 102 -4.22 3.92 -11.37
CA ALA A 102 -4.76 3.45 -12.65
C ALA A 102 -6.06 2.67 -12.44
N SER A 103 -7.20 3.25 -12.85
CA SER A 103 -8.49 2.58 -12.78
C SER A 103 -8.58 1.49 -13.86
N ARG A 104 -9.32 0.41 -13.59
CA ARG A 104 -9.50 -0.72 -14.53
C ARG A 104 -8.17 -1.32 -14.99
N TYR A 105 -7.18 -1.35 -14.12
CA TYR A 105 -5.90 -2.00 -14.42
C TYR A 105 -6.05 -3.52 -14.44
N GLN A 106 -6.79 -4.08 -13.49
CA GLN A 106 -7.12 -5.49 -13.48
C GLN A 106 -8.56 -5.70 -13.97
N GLU A 107 -8.70 -6.34 -15.13
CA GLU A 107 -9.96 -6.46 -15.87
C GLU A 107 -11.08 -7.12 -15.06
N GLU A 108 -10.74 -8.02 -14.15
CA GLU A 108 -11.70 -8.76 -13.32
C GLU A 108 -12.15 -7.98 -12.08
N LEU A 109 -11.26 -7.13 -11.55
CA LEU A 109 -11.47 -6.37 -10.32
C LEU A 109 -12.17 -5.03 -10.57
N TYR A 110 -12.05 -4.47 -11.79
CA TYR A 110 -12.55 -3.12 -12.11
C TYR A 110 -12.13 -2.10 -11.04
N ASN A 111 -10.86 -2.17 -10.63
CA ASN A 111 -10.35 -1.39 -9.51
C ASN A 111 -10.49 0.12 -9.79
N TYR A 112 -10.69 0.90 -8.73
CA TYR A 112 -10.65 2.35 -8.81
C TYR A 112 -9.20 2.82 -8.93
N ALA A 113 -9.04 4.06 -9.36
CA ALA A 113 -7.84 4.83 -9.08
C ALA A 113 -8.08 5.73 -7.86
N ALA A 114 -7.04 6.03 -7.11
CA ALA A 114 -7.08 7.06 -6.08
C ALA A 114 -5.87 8.00 -6.13
N VAL A 115 -6.07 9.18 -5.58
CA VAL A 115 -5.05 10.19 -5.28
C VAL A 115 -5.19 10.58 -3.81
N VAL A 116 -4.06 10.62 -3.10
CA VAL A 116 -4.00 11.10 -1.72
C VAL A 116 -3.59 12.56 -1.72
N ILE A 117 -4.39 13.39 -1.07
CA ILE A 117 -4.12 14.82 -0.88
C ILE A 117 -3.71 15.01 0.58
N VAL A 118 -2.51 15.57 0.80
CA VAL A 118 -2.00 15.91 2.12
C VAL A 118 -1.99 17.43 2.24
N ASN A 119 -2.74 17.97 3.20
CA ASN A 119 -2.79 19.41 3.41
C ASN A 119 -1.65 19.91 4.33
N ARG A 120 -1.58 21.22 4.57
CA ARG A 120 -0.53 21.84 5.43
C ARG A 120 -0.61 21.42 6.90
N MET A 121 -1.75 20.92 7.36
CA MET A 121 -1.96 20.38 8.69
C MET A 121 -1.68 18.87 8.75
N LEU A 122 -1.14 18.28 7.67
CA LEU A 122 -0.90 16.85 7.51
C LEU A 122 -2.18 15.99 7.54
N GLU A 123 -3.34 16.61 7.34
CA GLU A 123 -4.59 15.88 7.19
C GLU A 123 -4.67 15.27 5.80
N LEU A 124 -5.18 14.04 5.74
CA LEU A 124 -5.30 13.27 4.51
C LEU A 124 -6.73 13.31 3.98
N SER A 125 -6.88 13.58 2.69
CA SER A 125 -8.11 13.32 1.95
C SER A 125 -7.81 12.49 0.70
N PHE A 126 -8.85 11.81 0.21
CA PHE A 126 -8.73 10.87 -0.91
C PHE A 126 -9.69 11.29 -2.01
N VAL A 127 -9.17 11.37 -3.24
CA VAL A 127 -9.98 11.49 -4.45
C VAL A 127 -9.96 10.14 -5.15
N GLN A 128 -11.13 9.58 -5.42
CA GLN A 128 -11.28 8.31 -6.12
C GLN A 128 -11.85 8.53 -7.52
N LEU A 129 -11.30 7.83 -8.49
CA LEU A 129 -11.76 7.76 -9.87
C LEU A 129 -12.32 6.36 -10.11
N LYS A 130 -13.64 6.28 -10.28
CA LYS A 130 -14.34 5.02 -10.51
C LYS A 130 -14.38 4.69 -11.99
N PRO A 131 -14.18 3.42 -12.41
CA PRO A 131 -14.47 3.02 -13.78
C PRO A 131 -15.98 3.03 -14.05
N GLU A 132 -16.38 3.34 -15.28
CA GLU A 132 -17.80 3.47 -15.68
C GLU A 132 -18.59 2.17 -15.44
N GLU A 133 -17.94 1.01 -15.57
CA GLU A 133 -18.57 -0.30 -15.45
C GLU A 133 -18.91 -0.68 -13.99
N PHE A 134 -18.38 0.05 -13.01
CA PHE A 134 -18.59 -0.29 -11.60
C PHE A 134 -20.07 -0.21 -11.18
N GLU A 135 -20.78 0.87 -11.56
CA GLU A 135 -22.19 1.03 -11.15
C GLU A 135 -23.08 -0.04 -11.79
N LYS A 136 -22.81 -0.42 -13.05
CA LYS A 136 -23.53 -1.52 -13.72
C LYS A 136 -23.35 -2.85 -12.98
N ARG A 137 -22.12 -3.16 -12.54
CA ARG A 137 -21.83 -4.39 -11.80
C ARG A 137 -22.46 -4.41 -10.41
N ARG A 138 -22.47 -3.28 -9.70
CA ARG A 138 -23.13 -3.18 -8.38
C ARG A 138 -24.63 -3.42 -8.51
N GLU A 139 -25.27 -2.82 -9.51
CA GLU A 139 -26.68 -3.09 -9.82
C GLU A 139 -26.94 -4.55 -10.19
N ASP A 140 -26.06 -5.18 -10.97
CA ASP A 140 -26.19 -6.60 -11.34
C ASP A 140 -25.97 -7.54 -10.13
N GLN A 141 -25.04 -7.21 -9.23
CA GLN A 141 -24.80 -7.95 -7.98
C GLN A 141 -25.96 -7.79 -6.99
N ASP A 142 -26.50 -6.58 -6.84
CA ASP A 142 -27.67 -6.30 -5.99
C ASP A 142 -28.92 -7.02 -6.52
N LYS A 143 -29.07 -7.15 -7.85
CA LYS A 143 -30.15 -7.92 -8.51
C LYS A 143 -29.95 -9.43 -8.43
N ALA A 144 -28.71 -9.92 -8.32
CA ALA A 144 -28.39 -11.35 -8.28
C ALA A 144 -28.56 -12.00 -6.89
N GLY A 145 -28.92 -11.23 -5.85
CA GLY A 145 -29.29 -11.73 -4.53
C GLY A 145 -28.21 -11.50 -3.47
N GLY A 146 -28.45 -10.52 -2.59
CA GLY A 146 -27.59 -10.23 -1.45
C GLY A 146 -27.61 -11.32 -0.38
N VAL A 147 -26.43 -11.80 -0.01
CA VAL A 147 -26.10 -12.36 1.32
C VAL A 147 -24.62 -12.07 1.64
N ASN A 148 -24.38 -10.97 2.36
CA ASN A 148 -23.53 -10.86 3.55
C ASN A 148 -23.35 -9.38 3.91
N GLN A 149 -24.38 -8.82 4.54
CA GLN A 149 -24.19 -7.72 5.48
C GLN A 149 -23.60 -8.30 6.76
N GLU A 150 -22.29 -8.21 6.93
CA GLU A 150 -21.59 -8.12 8.22
C GLU A 150 -20.07 -8.11 7.97
N GLN A 151 -19.50 -6.91 7.85
CA GLN A 151 -18.15 -6.49 8.30
C GLN A 151 -17.73 -5.16 7.65
N THR A 152 -18.56 -4.10 7.77
CA THR A 152 -18.10 -2.73 7.45
C THR A 152 -18.66 -1.65 8.38
N THR A 153 -19.19 -2.05 9.54
CA THR A 153 -19.57 -1.12 10.62
C THR A 153 -18.90 -1.54 11.91
N ALA A 154 -17.59 -1.35 11.97
CA ALA A 154 -16.88 -1.11 13.23
C ALA A 154 -15.81 -0.05 12.94
N ASN A 155 -15.85 1.03 13.71
CA ASN A 155 -14.84 2.10 13.82
C ASN A 155 -15.03 3.37 12.98
N THR A 156 -16.27 3.79 12.79
CA THR A 156 -16.63 5.21 12.91
C THR A 156 -17.53 5.37 14.12
N ASN A 157 -16.90 5.42 15.30
CA ASN A 157 -17.35 6.07 16.54
C ASN A 157 -16.63 5.41 17.71
N GLU A 158 -15.53 6.00 18.14
CA GLU A 158 -15.20 6.13 19.56
C GLU A 158 -14.29 7.35 19.73
N LYS A 159 -14.48 8.01 20.87
CA LYS A 159 -13.98 9.35 21.25
C LYS A 159 -12.46 9.44 21.33
#